data_AF-A0A7Z7IL68-F1
#
_entry.id   AF-A0A7Z7IL68-F1
#
_cell.length_a   1.000
_cell.length_b   1.000
_cell.length_c   1.000
_cell.angle_alpha   90.00
_cell.angle_beta   90.00
_cell.angle_gamma   90.00
#
_symmetry.space_group_name_H-M   'P 1'
#
loop_
_entity.id
_entity.type
_entity.pdbx_description
1 polymer ?
#
loop_
_entity_poly.entity_id
_entity_poly.type
_entity_poly.pdbx_seq_one_letter_code
_entity_poly.pdbx_strand_id
1 'polypeptide(L)'
;MWIGDGGLIGSGGTGGAGGVGAGGDRGYGGAGGRAGWLAGAPGTSGTGWDGRTVRMDVYAETEPVVHLSVNGGPSIPSLVDTGSEGLVITPAALGGPLGVLRLGLPVSFGISGYSGGLTYIFATYNAPVDFGNGIVTAGTPVNVVLLSFPQTFEGYFAPAGVTSVLGLGPNAVGPGPSSPVTALGGDLNQGVLIDQPGRELQFGPNTGTPSIEVPGAPISTVNVRINGGASTPVTAIIDSGGVTGTMPSYIAGSLPVGTHIAVYAADNTTLLYEYVTTATNTPVITTGTTMNTGNTPFAQKPIYISYTPNGVGTTVFTPPT
;
A
#
# COMPACT_ATOMS: atom_id res chain seq x y z
N MET A 1 21.48 -10.20 19.20
CA MET A 1 21.23 -11.61 19.63
C MET A 1 20.96 -12.41 18.37
N TRP A 2 21.67 -13.51 18.14
CA TRP A 2 21.48 -14.35 16.96
C TRP A 2 20.13 -15.07 17.06
N ILE A 3 19.28 -14.88 16.06
CA ILE A 3 17.95 -15.48 15.97
C ILE A 3 18.10 -16.80 15.22
N GLY A 4 17.61 -17.90 15.79
CA GLY A 4 17.80 -19.24 15.25
C GLY A 4 16.71 -19.61 14.24
N ASP A 5 17.13 -20.07 13.07
CA ASP A 5 16.25 -20.76 12.12
C ASP A 5 15.87 -22.15 12.65
N GLY A 6 14.65 -22.60 12.37
CA GLY A 6 14.10 -23.87 12.81
C GLY A 6 14.75 -25.13 12.20
N GLY A 7 15.72 -24.99 11.29
CA GLY A 7 16.40 -26.14 10.67
C GLY A 7 15.46 -27.02 9.86
N LEU A 8 15.40 -28.33 10.14
CA LEU A 8 14.55 -29.28 9.40
C LEU A 8 13.11 -29.35 9.95
N ILE A 9 12.92 -29.32 11.28
CA ILE A 9 11.63 -29.58 11.96
C ILE A 9 11.33 -28.65 13.17
N GLY A 10 12.07 -27.56 13.34
CA GLY A 10 11.92 -26.62 14.46
C GLY A 10 11.15 -25.35 14.08
N SER A 11 10.70 -24.60 15.09
CA SER A 11 10.17 -23.25 14.86
C SER A 11 11.30 -22.21 14.83
N GLY A 12 11.10 -21.15 14.04
CA GLY A 12 12.02 -20.01 14.03
C GLY A 12 11.90 -19.17 15.29
N GLY A 13 13.01 -18.60 15.75
CA GLY A 13 13.02 -17.69 16.90
C GLY A 13 12.41 -16.32 16.58
N THR A 14 11.79 -15.68 17.56
CA THR A 14 11.31 -14.30 17.44
C THR A 14 12.45 -13.33 17.22
N GLY A 15 12.22 -12.29 16.41
CA GLY A 15 13.17 -11.22 16.20
C GLY A 15 13.47 -10.44 17.48
N GLY A 16 14.68 -9.89 17.58
CA GLY A 16 15.06 -9.05 18.71
C GLY A 16 14.30 -7.72 18.69
N ALA A 17 13.87 -7.24 19.85
CA ALA A 17 13.26 -5.90 19.97
C ALA A 17 14.23 -4.80 19.52
N GLY A 18 13.67 -3.70 19.02
CA GLY A 18 14.45 -2.52 18.64
C GLY A 18 15.25 -1.95 19.82
N GLY A 19 16.57 -1.84 19.66
CA GLY A 19 17.46 -1.32 20.70
C GLY A 19 17.34 0.19 20.85
N VAL A 20 17.55 0.72 22.05
CA VAL A 20 17.67 2.18 22.29
C VAL A 20 19.05 2.62 21.77
N GLY A 21 19.08 3.50 20.77
CA GLY A 21 20.32 4.10 20.26
C GLY A 21 20.92 5.13 21.21
N ALA A 22 22.16 5.56 20.92
CA ALA A 22 22.83 6.67 21.62
C ALA A 22 22.15 8.01 21.26
N GLY A 23 20.97 8.23 21.84
CA GLY A 23 20.07 9.34 21.52
C GLY A 23 18.69 9.19 22.20
N GLY A 24 18.35 7.99 22.70
CA GLY A 24 17.07 7.72 23.35
C GLY A 24 16.01 7.15 22.42
N ASP A 25 16.20 7.25 21.10
CA ASP A 25 15.30 6.65 20.11
C ASP A 25 15.48 5.13 20.07
N ARG A 26 14.37 4.40 20.21
CA ARG A 26 14.36 2.95 19.95
C ARG A 26 14.40 2.72 18.44
N GLY A 27 15.23 1.80 17.99
CA GLY A 27 15.30 1.37 16.60
C GLY A 27 14.14 0.45 16.23
N TYR A 28 14.16 0.00 14.98
CA TYR A 28 13.26 -1.04 14.48
C TYR A 28 13.62 -2.42 15.04
N GLY A 29 12.62 -3.28 15.20
CA GLY A 29 12.82 -4.66 15.61
C GLY A 29 13.44 -5.51 14.50
N GLY A 30 14.22 -6.52 14.90
CA GLY A 30 14.83 -7.46 13.97
C GLY A 30 13.81 -8.41 13.34
N ALA A 31 14.12 -8.95 12.17
CA ALA A 31 13.32 -9.98 11.51
C ALA A 31 13.22 -11.26 12.37
N GLY A 32 12.14 -12.01 12.25
CA GLY A 32 12.03 -13.34 12.84
C GLY A 32 12.84 -14.41 12.10
N GLY A 33 13.14 -15.52 12.77
CA GLY A 33 13.80 -16.69 12.20
C GLY A 33 12.86 -17.51 11.33
N ARG A 34 13.41 -18.23 10.36
CA ARG A 34 12.61 -19.07 9.45
C ARG A 34 12.10 -20.32 10.16
N ALA A 35 10.91 -20.77 9.78
CA ALA A 35 10.42 -22.09 10.15
C ALA A 35 11.32 -23.20 9.57
N GLY A 36 11.32 -24.33 10.27
CA GLY A 36 11.92 -25.56 9.79
C GLY A 36 11.34 -25.99 8.45
N TRP A 37 12.14 -26.67 7.63
CA TRP A 37 11.77 -26.97 6.24
C TRP A 37 10.54 -27.88 6.10
N LEU A 38 10.40 -28.88 6.99
CA LEU A 38 9.29 -29.84 6.97
C LEU A 38 8.19 -29.53 7.99
N ALA A 39 8.54 -28.87 9.08
CA ALA A 39 7.63 -28.56 10.18
C ALA A 39 8.16 -27.40 11.03
N GLY A 40 7.24 -26.72 11.72
CA GLY A 40 7.52 -25.60 12.61
C GLY A 40 6.83 -24.31 12.17
N ALA A 41 6.68 -23.38 13.11
CA ALA A 41 6.17 -22.05 12.81
C ALA A 41 7.32 -21.07 12.55
N PRO A 42 7.15 -20.07 11.66
CA PRO A 42 8.12 -19.00 11.55
C PRO A 42 8.13 -18.15 12.82
N GLY A 43 9.28 -17.57 13.14
CA GLY A 43 9.36 -16.52 14.15
C GLY A 43 8.79 -15.21 13.60
N THR A 44 8.14 -14.43 14.45
CA THR A 44 7.71 -13.06 14.10
C THR A 44 8.85 -12.07 14.27
N SER A 45 8.78 -10.94 13.57
CA SER A 45 9.64 -9.80 13.82
C SER A 45 9.55 -9.33 15.28
N GLY A 46 10.65 -8.79 15.79
CA GLY A 46 10.72 -8.21 17.11
C GLY A 46 9.97 -6.88 17.17
N THR A 47 9.50 -6.48 18.34
CA THR A 47 8.78 -5.23 18.52
C THR A 47 9.64 -4.02 18.17
N GLY A 48 9.09 -3.10 17.37
CA GLY A 48 9.68 -1.79 17.11
C GLY A 48 9.48 -0.81 18.26
N TRP A 49 9.80 0.47 18.01
CA TRP A 49 9.82 1.51 19.03
C TRP A 49 8.45 1.87 19.59
N ASP A 50 7.44 1.94 18.72
CA ASP A 50 6.03 2.22 19.05
C ASP A 50 5.10 1.00 18.84
N GLY A 51 5.57 -0.03 18.12
CA GLY A 51 4.76 -1.18 17.74
C GLY A 51 3.68 -0.87 16.71
N ARG A 52 3.81 0.25 15.98
CA ARG A 52 2.81 0.72 15.00
C ARG A 52 3.42 1.23 13.71
N THR A 53 4.69 1.60 13.70
CA THR A 53 5.32 2.27 12.55
C THR A 53 6.35 1.37 11.89
N VAL A 54 6.36 1.35 10.56
CA VAL A 54 7.39 0.72 9.73
C VAL A 54 7.97 1.74 8.78
N ARG A 55 9.23 1.52 8.37
CA ARG A 55 9.87 2.38 7.39
C ARG A 55 9.22 2.20 6.03
N MET A 56 9.00 3.31 5.36
CA MET A 56 8.55 3.39 3.97
C MET A 56 9.59 4.17 3.16
N ASP A 57 9.96 3.64 2.00
CA ASP A 57 10.81 4.34 1.04
C ASP A 57 9.95 4.81 -0.14
N VAL A 58 10.40 5.84 -0.88
CA VAL A 58 9.77 6.25 -2.14
C VAL A 58 10.76 5.97 -3.26
N TYR A 59 10.43 5.04 -4.14
CA TYR A 59 11.19 4.67 -5.31
C TYR A 59 10.71 5.47 -6.53
N ALA A 60 11.63 5.76 -7.47
CA ALA A 60 11.31 6.48 -8.71
C ALA A 60 10.41 7.72 -8.52
N GLU A 61 10.63 8.47 -7.42
CA GLU A 61 9.88 9.66 -6.99
C GLU A 61 8.39 9.46 -6.63
N THR A 62 7.76 8.39 -7.09
CA THR A 62 6.29 8.22 -7.03
C THR A 62 5.82 6.92 -6.40
N GLU A 63 6.72 5.99 -6.10
CA GLU A 63 6.37 4.61 -5.77
C GLU A 63 6.66 4.34 -4.30
N PRO A 64 5.70 4.47 -3.38
CA PRO A 64 5.90 4.19 -1.97
C PRO A 64 6.06 2.68 -1.74
N VAL A 65 7.12 2.27 -1.08
CA VAL A 65 7.49 0.87 -0.85
C VAL A 65 7.69 0.60 0.62
N VAL A 66 7.05 -0.46 1.12
CA VAL A 66 7.35 -1.06 2.42
C VAL A 66 7.91 -2.46 2.22
N HIS A 67 8.59 -2.96 3.26
CA HIS A 67 9.07 -4.32 3.29
C HIS A 67 8.19 -5.17 4.19
N LEU A 68 7.72 -6.30 3.69
CA LEU A 68 6.95 -7.28 4.45
C LEU A 68 7.50 -8.69 4.24
N SER A 69 7.06 -9.65 5.06
CA SER A 69 7.28 -11.07 4.80
C SER A 69 5.97 -11.83 4.95
N VAL A 70 5.83 -12.91 4.19
CA VAL A 70 4.67 -13.80 4.28
C VAL A 70 5.11 -15.13 4.84
N ASN A 71 4.44 -15.57 5.90
CA ASN A 71 4.74 -16.83 6.57
C ASN A 71 6.22 -17.02 6.95
N GLY A 72 6.89 -15.93 7.40
CA GLY A 72 8.32 -15.91 7.73
C GLY A 72 9.25 -16.21 6.54
N GLY A 73 8.78 -15.92 5.32
CA GLY A 73 9.58 -15.97 4.11
C GLY A 73 10.63 -14.85 4.03
N PRO A 74 11.24 -14.65 2.85
CA PRO A 74 12.10 -13.50 2.60
C PRO A 74 11.41 -12.16 2.87
N SER A 75 12.20 -11.11 3.09
CA SER A 75 11.71 -9.74 3.05
C SER A 75 11.40 -9.37 1.60
N ILE A 76 10.20 -8.84 1.37
CA ILE A 76 9.63 -8.56 0.04
C ILE A 76 9.37 -7.04 -0.05
N PRO A 77 9.93 -6.35 -1.05
CA PRO A 77 9.54 -4.97 -1.34
C PRO A 77 8.14 -4.98 -1.98
N SER A 78 7.21 -4.28 -1.34
CA SER A 78 5.80 -4.20 -1.73
C SER A 78 5.39 -2.75 -1.94
N LEU A 79 4.79 -2.47 -3.11
CA LEU A 79 4.18 -1.18 -3.41
C LEU A 79 3.02 -0.94 -2.45
N VAL A 80 3.00 0.21 -1.79
CA VAL A 80 1.85 0.70 -1.02
C VAL A 80 0.87 1.29 -2.01
N ASP A 81 -0.24 0.59 -2.26
CA ASP A 81 -1.19 0.95 -3.31
C ASP A 81 -2.59 1.13 -2.71
N THR A 82 -3.03 2.38 -2.58
CA THR A 82 -4.40 2.67 -2.13
C THR A 82 -5.43 2.43 -3.23
N GLY A 83 -5.03 2.39 -4.51
CA GLY A 83 -5.88 2.15 -5.67
C GLY A 83 -6.42 0.72 -5.80
N SER A 84 -5.85 -0.24 -5.06
CA SER A 84 -6.24 -1.66 -5.06
C SER A 84 -6.52 -2.21 -3.66
N GLU A 85 -7.12 -3.40 -3.58
CA GLU A 85 -7.40 -4.11 -2.32
C GLU A 85 -6.78 -5.52 -2.28
N GLY A 86 -6.00 -5.78 -1.23
CA GLY A 86 -5.41 -7.09 -0.96
C GLY A 86 -3.95 -7.21 -1.36
N LEU A 87 -3.33 -8.34 -1.02
CA LEU A 87 -1.90 -8.55 -1.21
C LEU A 87 -1.64 -9.47 -2.41
N VAL A 88 -0.87 -8.99 -3.38
CA VAL A 88 -0.39 -9.77 -4.52
C VAL A 88 1.11 -9.93 -4.45
N ILE A 89 1.59 -11.13 -4.68
CA ILE A 89 3.01 -11.48 -4.61
C ILE A 89 3.36 -12.45 -5.73
N THR A 90 4.55 -12.33 -6.30
CA THR A 90 5.04 -13.32 -7.26
C THR A 90 5.71 -14.52 -6.57
N PRO A 91 5.72 -15.71 -7.19
CA PRO A 91 6.42 -16.87 -6.63
C PRO A 91 7.89 -16.60 -6.33
N ALA A 92 8.56 -15.79 -7.16
CA ALA A 92 9.96 -15.44 -6.96
C ALA A 92 10.19 -14.69 -5.64
N ALA A 93 9.32 -13.73 -5.30
CA ALA A 93 9.39 -12.95 -4.07
C ALA A 93 9.23 -13.82 -2.81
N LEU A 94 8.46 -14.91 -2.89
CA LEU A 94 8.30 -15.86 -1.80
C LEU A 94 9.50 -16.80 -1.62
N GLY A 95 10.51 -16.74 -2.49
CA GLY A 95 11.63 -17.68 -2.52
C GLY A 95 11.44 -18.84 -3.51
N GLY A 96 10.64 -18.63 -4.55
CA GLY A 96 10.38 -19.61 -5.61
C GLY A 96 9.40 -20.72 -5.19
N PRO A 97 9.40 -21.86 -5.92
CA PRO A 97 8.45 -22.95 -5.68
C PRO A 97 8.46 -23.49 -4.25
N LEU A 98 9.63 -23.52 -3.61
CA LEU A 98 9.76 -23.97 -2.21
C LEU A 98 9.14 -22.98 -1.23
N GLY A 99 9.21 -21.67 -1.52
CA GLY A 99 8.54 -20.63 -0.75
C GLY A 99 7.03 -20.75 -0.83
N VAL A 100 6.51 -20.94 -2.05
CA VAL A 100 5.08 -21.16 -2.29
C VAL A 100 4.58 -22.43 -1.58
N LEU A 101 5.34 -23.53 -1.64
CA LEU A 101 4.97 -24.78 -0.95
C LEU A 101 4.80 -24.61 0.56
N ARG A 102 5.58 -23.72 1.20
CA ARG A 102 5.47 -23.43 2.63
C ARG A 102 4.17 -22.70 3.01
N LEU A 103 3.46 -22.11 2.04
CA LEU A 103 2.15 -21.51 2.29
C LEU A 103 1.03 -22.56 2.45
N GLY A 104 1.32 -23.83 2.15
CA GLY A 104 0.34 -24.92 2.18
C GLY A 104 -0.45 -25.03 0.88
N LEU A 105 -1.71 -25.45 0.98
CA LEU A 105 -2.61 -25.55 -0.17
C LEU A 105 -3.33 -24.22 -0.41
N PRO A 106 -3.55 -23.83 -1.69
CA PRO A 106 -4.37 -22.67 -1.98
C PRO A 106 -5.82 -22.90 -1.55
N VAL A 107 -6.47 -21.83 -1.09
CA VAL A 107 -7.87 -21.82 -0.65
C VAL A 107 -8.83 -21.39 -1.77
N SER A 108 -8.35 -20.68 -2.78
CA SER A 108 -9.13 -20.31 -3.97
C SER A 108 -8.22 -19.93 -5.16
N PHE A 109 -8.83 -19.69 -6.32
CA PHE A 109 -8.16 -19.21 -7.53
C PHE A 109 -8.99 -18.10 -8.15
N GLY A 110 -8.33 -17.20 -8.90
CA GLY A 110 -9.01 -16.08 -9.54
C GLY A 110 -8.22 -15.47 -10.68
N ILE A 111 -8.85 -14.47 -11.30
CA ILE A 111 -8.25 -13.60 -12.33
C ILE A 111 -8.50 -12.15 -11.91
N SER A 112 -7.49 -11.30 -12.09
CA SER A 112 -7.60 -9.86 -11.85
C SER A 112 -6.64 -9.08 -12.76
N GLY A 113 -6.57 -7.77 -12.60
CA GLY A 113 -5.68 -6.92 -13.37
C GLY A 113 -5.26 -5.65 -12.63
N TYR A 114 -4.24 -4.98 -13.16
CA TYR A 114 -3.78 -3.67 -12.70
C TYR A 114 -3.87 -2.66 -13.84
N SER A 115 -4.54 -1.54 -13.56
CA SER A 115 -4.64 -0.34 -14.41
C SER A 115 -4.98 -0.58 -15.88
N GLY A 116 -5.67 -1.68 -16.19
CA GLY A 116 -5.97 -2.12 -17.57
C GLY A 116 -4.76 -2.57 -18.40
N GLY A 117 -3.54 -2.49 -17.87
CA GLY A 117 -2.29 -2.82 -18.57
C GLY A 117 -1.73 -4.20 -18.23
N LEU A 118 -2.27 -4.85 -17.19
CA LEU A 118 -1.91 -6.19 -16.78
C LEU A 118 -3.16 -6.98 -16.41
N THR A 119 -3.24 -8.23 -16.84
CA THR A 119 -4.18 -9.23 -16.34
C THR A 119 -3.39 -10.43 -15.86
N TYR A 120 -3.80 -11.05 -14.75
CA TYR A 120 -3.10 -12.18 -14.15
C TYR A 120 -4.05 -13.15 -13.48
N ILE A 121 -3.67 -14.43 -13.53
CA ILE A 121 -4.30 -15.54 -12.83
C ILE A 121 -3.51 -15.77 -11.54
N PHE A 122 -4.22 -15.98 -10.44
CA PHE A 122 -3.61 -16.18 -9.13
C PHE A 122 -4.24 -17.35 -8.37
N ALA A 123 -3.47 -17.86 -7.41
CA ALA A 123 -3.93 -18.74 -6.36
C ALA A 123 -3.91 -17.98 -5.02
N THR A 124 -4.99 -18.08 -4.25
CA THR A 124 -5.09 -17.44 -2.93
C THR A 124 -4.64 -18.41 -1.86
N TYR A 125 -3.80 -17.96 -0.94
CA TYR A 125 -3.36 -18.70 0.24
C TYR A 125 -3.79 -17.97 1.50
N ASN A 126 -3.80 -18.66 2.65
CA ASN A 126 -4.05 -18.04 3.94
C ASN A 126 -2.78 -18.10 4.78
N ALA A 127 -2.13 -16.96 5.00
CA ALA A 127 -0.85 -16.87 5.68
C ALA A 127 -0.74 -15.59 6.50
N PRO A 128 0.03 -15.57 7.60
CA PRO A 128 0.33 -14.33 8.30
C PRO A 128 1.26 -13.45 7.45
N VAL A 129 1.03 -12.14 7.51
CA VAL A 129 1.86 -11.10 6.92
C VAL A 129 2.54 -10.34 8.06
N ASP A 130 3.85 -10.27 8.01
CA ASP A 130 4.68 -9.56 8.99
C ASP A 130 5.25 -8.32 8.31
N PHE A 131 4.81 -7.13 8.76
CA PHE A 131 5.29 -5.84 8.26
C PHE A 131 6.61 -5.39 8.90
N GLY A 132 7.14 -6.18 9.84
CA GLY A 132 8.23 -5.79 10.73
C GLY A 132 7.72 -5.20 12.04
N ASN A 133 8.65 -4.93 12.96
CA ASN A 133 8.37 -4.25 14.23
C ASN A 133 7.32 -4.92 15.13
N GLY A 134 7.11 -6.23 15.00
CA GLY A 134 6.11 -6.99 15.74
C GLY A 134 4.69 -6.79 15.20
N ILE A 135 4.54 -6.13 14.06
CA ILE A 135 3.26 -5.84 13.41
C ILE A 135 2.94 -6.99 12.47
N VAL A 136 2.24 -7.98 13.02
CA VAL A 136 1.96 -9.24 12.33
C VAL A 136 0.46 -9.51 12.34
N THR A 137 -0.08 -9.86 11.16
CA THR A 137 -1.48 -10.21 11.02
C THR A 137 -1.76 -11.61 11.57
N ALA A 138 -3.04 -11.88 11.87
CA ALA A 138 -3.52 -13.26 11.81
C ALA A 138 -3.39 -13.81 10.38
N GLY A 139 -3.72 -15.09 10.16
CA GLY A 139 -3.79 -15.62 8.79
C GLY A 139 -4.76 -14.79 7.94
N THR A 140 -4.26 -14.29 6.80
CA THR A 140 -5.00 -13.41 5.89
C THR A 140 -4.80 -13.88 4.43
N PRO A 141 -5.72 -13.53 3.50
CA PRO A 141 -5.56 -13.84 2.08
C PRO A 141 -4.30 -13.23 1.48
N VAL A 142 -3.52 -14.06 0.78
CA VAL A 142 -2.36 -13.68 -0.02
C VAL A 142 -2.50 -14.28 -1.42
N ASN A 143 -2.56 -13.43 -2.43
CA ASN A 143 -2.66 -13.85 -3.83
C ASN A 143 -1.28 -14.07 -4.41
N VAL A 144 -1.01 -15.29 -4.88
CA VAL A 144 0.23 -15.65 -5.54
C VAL A 144 -0.01 -15.74 -7.05
N VAL A 145 0.72 -14.94 -7.81
CA VAL A 145 0.61 -14.90 -9.28
C VAL A 145 1.05 -16.24 -9.88
N LEU A 146 0.20 -16.83 -10.73
CA LEU A 146 0.51 -18.04 -11.48
C LEU A 146 0.95 -17.72 -12.90
N LEU A 147 0.27 -16.76 -13.53
CA LEU A 147 0.49 -16.35 -14.92
C LEU A 147 -0.03 -14.92 -15.12
N SER A 148 0.63 -14.12 -15.97
CA SER A 148 0.17 -12.78 -16.33
C SER A 148 0.38 -12.47 -17.82
N PHE A 149 -0.39 -11.51 -18.34
CA PHE A 149 -0.39 -11.06 -19.73
C PHE A 149 -0.81 -9.58 -19.83
N PRO A 150 -0.39 -8.83 -20.88
CA PRO A 150 0.47 -9.26 -22.00
C PRO A 150 1.95 -9.40 -21.64
N GLN A 151 2.33 -9.12 -20.39
CA GLN A 151 3.70 -9.20 -19.87
C GLN A 151 3.73 -9.88 -18.50
N THR A 152 4.93 -10.14 -17.97
CA THR A 152 5.10 -10.67 -16.61
C THR A 152 4.71 -9.63 -15.56
N PHE A 153 4.25 -10.09 -14.39
CA PHE A 153 3.92 -9.21 -13.28
C PHE A 153 5.15 -8.40 -12.85
N GLU A 154 6.31 -9.06 -12.73
CA GLU A 154 7.58 -8.41 -12.44
C GLU A 154 7.99 -7.41 -13.51
N GLY A 155 7.71 -7.70 -14.79
CA GLY A 155 7.99 -6.78 -15.89
C GLY A 155 7.14 -5.51 -15.81
N TYR A 156 5.86 -5.67 -15.48
CA TYR A 156 4.92 -4.55 -15.31
C TYR A 156 5.33 -3.63 -14.14
N PHE A 157 5.74 -4.20 -13.01
CA PHE A 157 6.14 -3.45 -11.82
C PHE A 157 7.66 -3.18 -11.72
N ALA A 158 8.45 -3.53 -12.74
CA ALA A 158 9.88 -3.23 -12.78
C ALA A 158 10.20 -1.73 -12.62
N PRO A 159 9.43 -0.78 -13.21
CA PRO A 159 9.66 0.65 -12.98
C PRO A 159 9.48 1.08 -11.51
N ALA A 160 8.62 0.38 -10.76
CA ALA A 160 8.42 0.60 -9.33
C ALA A 160 9.44 -0.15 -8.45
N GLY A 161 10.25 -1.04 -9.03
CA GLY A 161 11.27 -1.79 -8.29
C GLY A 161 10.72 -2.85 -7.34
N VAL A 162 9.48 -3.31 -7.57
CA VAL A 162 8.74 -4.20 -6.65
C VAL A 162 8.32 -5.50 -7.33
N THR A 163 8.07 -6.52 -6.51
CA THR A 163 7.54 -7.83 -6.92
C THR A 163 6.26 -8.19 -6.16
N SER A 164 5.68 -7.20 -5.50
CA SER A 164 4.47 -7.32 -4.70
C SER A 164 3.74 -5.99 -4.66
N VAL A 165 2.41 -6.07 -4.53
CA VAL A 165 1.53 -4.93 -4.32
C VAL A 165 0.73 -5.17 -3.04
N LEU A 166 0.82 -4.22 -2.12
CA LEU A 166 0.03 -4.14 -0.89
C LEU A 166 -1.15 -3.18 -1.14
N GLY A 167 -2.28 -3.75 -1.54
CA GLY A 167 -3.54 -3.04 -1.72
C GLY A 167 -4.13 -2.63 -0.37
N LEU A 168 -4.27 -1.33 -0.16
CA LEU A 168 -4.77 -0.72 1.07
C LEU A 168 -6.19 -0.17 0.96
N GLY A 169 -6.76 -0.07 -0.24
CA GLY A 169 -8.02 0.58 -0.53
C GLY A 169 -9.27 -0.15 -0.03
N PRO A 170 -9.98 0.33 1.01
CA PRO A 170 -11.18 -0.33 1.55
C PRO A 170 -12.36 -0.54 0.59
N ASN A 171 -12.44 0.24 -0.49
CA ASN A 171 -13.50 0.17 -1.51
C ASN A 171 -12.96 -0.01 -2.93
N ALA A 172 -11.69 -0.39 -3.06
CA ALA A 172 -11.08 -0.69 -4.35
C ALA A 172 -11.57 -2.04 -4.89
N VAL A 173 -11.42 -2.25 -6.21
CA VAL A 173 -11.80 -3.51 -6.85
C VAL A 173 -10.62 -4.48 -6.85
N GLY A 174 -10.56 -5.34 -5.84
CA GLY A 174 -9.69 -6.52 -5.80
C GLY A 174 -8.19 -6.23 -5.89
N PRO A 175 -7.36 -7.28 -6.02
CA PRO A 175 -7.69 -8.69 -6.31
C PRO A 175 -8.00 -9.59 -5.10
N GLY A 176 -7.68 -9.15 -3.88
CA GLY A 176 -7.99 -9.90 -2.66
C GLY A 176 -9.38 -9.52 -2.14
N PRO A 177 -10.01 -10.35 -1.29
CA PRO A 177 -11.28 -9.98 -0.68
C PRO A 177 -11.12 -8.91 0.41
N SER A 178 -9.90 -8.62 0.87
CA SER A 178 -9.61 -7.65 1.93
C SER A 178 -8.13 -7.26 1.96
N SER A 179 -7.82 -6.04 2.38
CA SER A 179 -6.45 -5.63 2.72
C SER A 179 -5.90 -6.42 3.94
N PRO A 180 -4.61 -6.86 3.94
CA PRO A 180 -4.01 -7.53 5.11
C PRO A 180 -4.09 -6.74 6.42
N VAL A 181 -4.16 -5.41 6.34
CA VAL A 181 -4.23 -4.54 7.52
C VAL A 181 -5.47 -4.84 8.36
N THR A 182 -6.57 -5.19 7.72
CA THR A 182 -7.82 -5.54 8.41
C THR A 182 -7.70 -6.80 9.28
N ALA A 183 -6.67 -7.63 9.04
CA ALA A 183 -6.36 -8.83 9.82
C ALA A 183 -5.33 -8.59 10.95
N LEU A 184 -4.88 -7.35 11.17
CA LEU A 184 -4.09 -6.98 12.34
C LEU A 184 -4.93 -7.05 13.63
N GLY A 185 -4.26 -7.33 14.75
CA GLY A 185 -4.91 -7.39 16.06
C GLY A 185 -5.13 -6.02 16.70
N GLY A 186 -6.13 -5.94 17.58
CA GLY A 186 -6.36 -4.75 18.40
C GLY A 186 -6.82 -3.55 17.57
N ASP A 187 -6.25 -2.38 17.85
CA ASP A 187 -6.55 -1.13 17.16
C ASP A 187 -5.69 -0.90 15.90
N LEU A 188 -4.71 -1.77 15.62
CA LEU A 188 -3.85 -1.67 14.43
C LEU A 188 -4.59 -1.86 13.10
N ASN A 189 -5.78 -2.47 13.13
CA ASN A 189 -6.59 -2.72 11.93
C ASN A 189 -7.51 -1.56 11.52
N GLN A 190 -7.49 -0.45 12.25
CA GLN A 190 -8.42 0.67 12.01
C GLN A 190 -8.08 1.48 10.74
N GLY A 191 -6.83 1.45 10.32
CA GLY A 191 -6.35 2.18 9.16
C GLY A 191 -4.84 2.29 9.10
N VAL A 192 -4.38 3.10 8.16
CA VAL A 192 -2.96 3.33 7.89
C VAL A 192 -2.71 4.79 7.57
N LEU A 193 -1.77 5.42 8.26
CA LEU A 193 -1.19 6.71 7.87
C LEU A 193 -0.02 6.46 6.92
N ILE A 194 -0.12 7.03 5.72
CA ILE A 194 0.94 7.03 4.71
C ILE A 194 1.63 8.39 4.77
N ASP A 195 2.84 8.42 5.33
CA ASP A 195 3.66 9.63 5.45
C ASP A 195 4.93 9.50 4.61
N GLN A 196 4.84 9.84 3.32
CA GLN A 196 6.01 9.82 2.44
C GLN A 196 7.08 10.85 2.82
N PRO A 197 6.73 12.11 3.18
CA PRO A 197 7.70 13.06 3.71
C PRO A 197 8.44 12.54 4.96
N GLY A 198 7.70 11.89 5.87
CA GLY A 198 8.25 11.26 7.08
C GLY A 198 8.94 9.91 6.83
N ARG A 199 8.73 9.29 5.67
CA ARG A 199 9.24 7.96 5.29
C ARG A 199 8.71 6.84 6.20
N GLU A 200 7.44 6.94 6.55
CA GLU A 200 6.79 6.08 7.53
C GLU A 200 5.42 5.61 7.06
N LEU A 201 5.12 4.35 7.38
CA LEU A 201 3.79 3.77 7.30
C LEU A 201 3.36 3.40 8.73
N GLN A 202 2.33 4.06 9.26
CA GLN A 202 1.87 3.86 10.63
C GLN A 202 0.49 3.19 10.65
N PHE A 203 0.37 2.10 11.40
CA PHE A 203 -0.85 1.31 11.54
C PHE A 203 -1.70 1.71 12.75
N GLY A 204 -3.02 1.66 12.57
CA GLY A 204 -4.02 1.84 13.61
C GLY A 204 -4.75 3.18 13.54
N PRO A 205 -5.21 3.76 14.67
CA PRO A 205 -6.01 4.98 14.65
C PRO A 205 -5.25 6.15 14.01
N ASN A 206 -5.98 7.05 13.36
CA ASN A 206 -5.42 8.29 12.85
C ASN A 206 -4.84 9.13 13.98
N THR A 207 -3.57 9.48 13.87
CA THR A 207 -2.83 10.36 14.79
C THR A 207 -2.72 11.79 14.28
N GLY A 208 -3.06 12.04 13.00
CA GLY A 208 -2.95 13.33 12.34
C GLY A 208 -4.07 14.30 12.71
N THR A 209 -3.70 15.47 13.22
CA THR A 209 -4.61 16.60 13.46
C THR A 209 -4.00 17.91 12.95
N PRO A 210 -4.77 18.85 12.37
CA PRO A 210 -6.18 18.73 11.95
C PRO A 210 -6.37 17.75 10.79
N SER A 211 -7.62 17.32 10.56
CA SER A 211 -7.98 16.32 9.56
C SER A 211 -9.18 16.76 8.70
N ILE A 212 -9.09 16.58 7.39
CA ILE A 212 -10.21 16.71 6.45
C ILE A 212 -10.63 15.31 6.02
N GLU A 213 -11.85 14.92 6.34
CA GLU A 213 -12.38 13.60 6.00
C GLU A 213 -13.09 13.63 4.63
N VAL A 214 -12.69 12.72 3.75
CA VAL A 214 -13.32 12.49 2.45
C VAL A 214 -13.90 11.08 2.46
N PRO A 215 -15.24 10.93 2.41
CA PRO A 215 -15.88 9.62 2.40
C PRO A 215 -15.46 8.79 1.19
N GLY A 216 -15.03 7.55 1.45
CA GLY A 216 -14.51 6.63 0.45
C GLY A 216 -12.98 6.55 0.44
N ALA A 217 -12.47 5.34 0.25
CA ALA A 217 -11.04 5.09 0.02
C ALA A 217 -10.85 3.83 -0.84
N PRO A 218 -10.19 3.91 -2.01
CA PRO A 218 -9.67 5.12 -2.64
C PRO A 218 -10.73 5.93 -3.41
N ILE A 219 -11.91 5.36 -3.67
CA ILE A 219 -12.90 5.96 -4.57
C ILE A 219 -13.74 6.99 -3.80
N SER A 220 -13.63 8.25 -4.20
CA SER A 220 -14.30 9.40 -3.58
C SER A 220 -14.81 10.38 -4.63
N THR A 221 -15.82 11.20 -4.30
CA THR A 221 -16.18 12.37 -5.12
C THR A 221 -15.40 13.59 -4.66
N VAL A 222 -14.70 14.24 -5.57
CA VAL A 222 -13.93 15.47 -5.35
C VAL A 222 -14.31 16.53 -6.39
N ASN A 223 -13.88 17.76 -6.16
CA ASN A 223 -14.06 18.88 -7.08
C ASN A 223 -12.71 19.34 -7.61
N VAL A 224 -12.54 19.44 -8.92
CA VAL A 224 -11.29 19.89 -9.55
C VAL A 224 -11.46 21.28 -10.15
N ARG A 225 -10.47 22.14 -9.93
CA ARG A 225 -10.34 23.44 -10.60
C ARG A 225 -9.01 23.51 -11.34
N ILE A 226 -9.09 23.98 -12.58
CA ILE A 226 -7.93 24.16 -13.46
C ILE A 226 -7.71 25.66 -13.65
N ASN A 227 -6.51 26.16 -13.30
CA ASN A 227 -6.13 27.57 -13.40
C ASN A 227 -7.13 28.54 -12.72
N GLY A 228 -7.68 28.15 -11.57
CA GLY A 228 -8.70 28.93 -10.86
C GLY A 228 -10.06 29.03 -11.57
N GLY A 229 -10.28 28.23 -12.62
CA GLY A 229 -11.52 28.20 -13.39
C GLY A 229 -12.70 27.56 -12.66
N ALA A 230 -13.72 27.18 -13.44
CA ALA A 230 -14.92 26.54 -12.92
C ALA A 230 -14.58 25.23 -12.18
N SER A 231 -15.33 24.96 -11.10
CA SER A 231 -15.23 23.70 -10.38
C SER A 231 -16.00 22.61 -11.11
N THR A 232 -15.34 21.47 -11.33
CA THR A 232 -15.93 20.30 -11.96
C THR A 232 -15.91 19.13 -10.97
N PRO A 233 -17.07 18.58 -10.56
CA PRO A 233 -17.10 17.37 -9.73
C PRO A 233 -16.65 16.17 -10.54
N VAL A 234 -15.91 15.26 -9.90
CA VAL A 234 -15.40 14.03 -10.50
C VAL A 234 -15.27 12.94 -9.45
N THR A 235 -15.52 11.69 -9.87
CA THR A 235 -15.11 10.53 -9.08
C THR A 235 -13.60 10.35 -9.23
N ALA A 236 -12.86 10.42 -8.12
CA ALA A 236 -11.44 10.21 -8.07
C ALA A 236 -11.09 8.89 -7.37
N ILE A 237 -10.03 8.25 -7.83
CA ILE A 237 -9.28 7.20 -7.12
C ILE A 237 -8.08 7.92 -6.49
N ILE A 238 -8.08 8.00 -5.16
CA ILE A 238 -6.97 8.56 -4.39
C ILE A 238 -5.91 7.47 -4.24
N ASP A 239 -4.90 7.51 -5.10
CA ASP A 239 -4.07 6.35 -5.45
C ASP A 239 -2.57 6.63 -5.27
N SER A 240 -1.99 6.07 -4.21
CA SER A 240 -0.56 6.18 -3.93
C SER A 240 0.32 5.41 -4.92
N GLY A 241 -0.21 4.40 -5.61
CA GLY A 241 0.47 3.66 -6.68
C GLY A 241 0.20 4.22 -8.08
N GLY A 242 -0.55 5.32 -8.19
CA GLY A 242 -1.03 5.88 -9.45
C GLY A 242 -0.01 6.72 -10.22
N VAL A 243 1.27 6.73 -9.83
CA VAL A 243 2.36 7.47 -10.48
C VAL A 243 2.05 8.98 -10.57
N THR A 244 1.90 9.58 -11.76
CA THR A 244 1.53 11.00 -11.93
C THR A 244 0.01 11.23 -12.05
N GLY A 245 -0.78 10.16 -11.98
CA GLY A 245 -2.23 10.21 -12.04
C GLY A 245 -2.79 10.37 -13.46
N THR A 246 -4.12 10.43 -13.53
CA THR A 246 -4.87 10.62 -14.78
C THR A 246 -5.99 11.63 -14.61
N MET A 247 -6.26 12.39 -15.67
CA MET A 247 -7.31 13.41 -15.69
C MET A 247 -8.28 13.14 -16.84
N PRO A 248 -9.59 13.05 -16.59
CA PRO A 248 -10.59 12.99 -17.65
C PRO A 248 -10.56 14.21 -18.58
N SER A 249 -10.68 13.97 -19.88
CA SER A 249 -10.63 15.00 -20.90
C SER A 249 -11.75 16.03 -20.83
N TYR A 250 -12.89 15.69 -20.18
CA TYR A 250 -13.99 16.61 -19.95
C TYR A 250 -13.69 17.65 -18.86
N ILE A 251 -12.71 17.39 -17.99
CA ILE A 251 -12.22 18.37 -17.00
C ILE A 251 -11.20 19.29 -17.66
N ALA A 252 -10.26 18.71 -18.42
CA ALA A 252 -9.26 19.44 -19.18
C ALA A 252 -8.87 18.66 -20.44
N GLY A 253 -8.94 19.32 -21.60
CA GLY A 253 -8.49 18.71 -22.87
C GLY A 253 -6.97 18.55 -22.96
N SER A 254 -6.20 19.35 -22.21
CA SER A 254 -4.75 19.24 -22.05
C SER A 254 -4.30 19.89 -20.74
N LEU A 255 -3.12 19.49 -20.24
CA LEU A 255 -2.48 20.03 -19.04
C LEU A 255 -1.02 20.40 -19.35
N PRO A 256 -0.76 21.52 -20.06
CA PRO A 256 0.61 21.97 -20.31
C PRO A 256 1.34 22.25 -18.99
N VAL A 257 2.68 22.22 -19.02
CA VAL A 257 3.53 22.62 -17.88
C VAL A 257 3.14 24.02 -17.41
N GLY A 258 3.07 24.22 -16.10
CA GLY A 258 2.61 25.47 -15.50
C GLY A 258 1.10 25.54 -15.26
N THR A 259 0.35 24.47 -15.54
CA THR A 259 -1.08 24.41 -15.23
C THR A 259 -1.27 24.22 -13.74
N HIS A 260 -2.05 25.11 -13.12
CA HIS A 260 -2.44 24.99 -11.72
C HIS A 260 -3.65 24.06 -11.60
N ILE A 261 -3.52 23.04 -10.76
CA ILE A 261 -4.56 22.06 -10.46
C ILE A 261 -4.84 22.13 -8.97
N ALA A 262 -6.09 22.42 -8.60
CA ALA A 262 -6.55 22.42 -7.22
C ALA A 262 -7.71 21.44 -7.05
N VAL A 263 -7.61 20.59 -6.02
CA VAL A 263 -8.60 19.56 -5.72
C VAL A 263 -9.22 19.82 -4.37
N TYR A 264 -10.53 19.92 -4.35
CA TYR A 264 -11.35 20.23 -3.19
C TYR A 264 -12.21 19.02 -2.82
N ALA A 265 -12.65 18.99 -1.55
CA ALA A 265 -13.66 18.05 -1.10
C ALA A 265 -14.98 18.25 -1.88
N ALA A 266 -15.93 17.32 -1.68
CA ALA A 266 -17.25 17.38 -2.33
C ALA A 266 -18.02 18.69 -2.05
N ASP A 267 -17.72 19.37 -0.94
CA ASP A 267 -18.28 20.68 -0.58
C ASP A 267 -17.81 21.86 -1.48
N ASN A 268 -16.80 21.63 -2.34
CA ASN A 268 -16.21 22.63 -3.24
C ASN A 268 -15.63 23.88 -2.54
N THR A 269 -15.33 23.79 -1.24
CA THR A 269 -14.77 24.89 -0.44
C THR A 269 -13.54 24.46 0.34
N THR A 270 -13.47 23.20 0.76
CA THR A 270 -12.36 22.64 1.52
C THR A 270 -11.28 22.14 0.56
N LEU A 271 -10.15 22.86 0.49
CA LEU A 271 -9.00 22.47 -0.32
C LEU A 271 -8.32 21.23 0.27
N LEU A 272 -8.16 20.17 -0.53
CA LEU A 272 -7.44 18.95 -0.13
C LEU A 272 -5.95 19.09 -0.46
N TYR A 273 -5.67 19.40 -1.74
CA TYR A 273 -4.33 19.62 -2.25
C TYR A 273 -4.36 20.43 -3.55
N GLU A 274 -3.24 21.05 -3.87
CA GLU A 274 -3.03 21.75 -5.13
C GLU A 274 -1.56 21.64 -5.56
N TYR A 275 -1.31 21.82 -6.85
CA TYR A 275 0.02 21.83 -7.41
C TYR A 275 0.03 22.48 -8.79
N VAL A 276 1.23 22.75 -9.28
CA VAL A 276 1.46 23.21 -10.65
C VAL A 276 2.13 22.10 -11.41
N THR A 277 1.61 21.76 -12.58
CA THR A 277 2.16 20.71 -13.44
C THR A 277 3.59 21.04 -13.88
N THR A 278 4.43 20.02 -13.92
CA THR A 278 5.83 20.12 -14.38
C THR A 278 6.09 19.15 -15.53
N ALA A 279 7.27 19.22 -16.14
CA ALA A 279 7.68 18.28 -17.19
C ALA A 279 7.67 16.81 -16.71
N THR A 280 7.81 16.55 -15.41
CA THR A 280 7.87 15.21 -14.82
C THR A 280 6.69 14.89 -13.91
N ASN A 281 5.87 15.87 -13.53
CA ASN A 281 4.66 15.67 -12.74
C ASN A 281 3.46 16.31 -13.42
N THR A 282 2.86 15.58 -14.36
CA THR A 282 1.64 15.95 -15.07
C THR A 282 0.75 14.70 -15.23
N PRO A 283 -0.56 14.78 -14.89
CA PRO A 283 -1.49 13.68 -15.13
C PRO A 283 -1.63 13.38 -16.62
N VAL A 284 -1.79 12.10 -16.95
CA VAL A 284 -2.12 11.69 -18.31
C VAL A 284 -3.60 12.00 -18.58
N ILE A 285 -3.90 12.69 -19.69
CA ILE A 285 -5.29 12.88 -20.11
C ILE A 285 -5.88 11.57 -20.59
N THR A 286 -7.07 11.21 -20.10
CA THR A 286 -7.80 10.02 -20.51
C THR A 286 -9.21 10.37 -20.97
N THR A 287 -9.85 9.46 -21.71
CA THR A 287 -11.27 9.59 -22.12
C THR A 287 -12.23 8.97 -21.11
N GLY A 288 -11.72 8.42 -20.01
CA GLY A 288 -12.53 7.84 -18.94
C GLY A 288 -13.29 8.89 -18.13
N THR A 289 -14.13 8.43 -17.21
CA THR A 289 -14.93 9.32 -16.34
C THR A 289 -14.29 9.57 -14.97
N THR A 290 -13.26 8.81 -14.64
CA THR A 290 -12.64 8.78 -13.32
C THR A 290 -11.28 9.45 -13.35
N MET A 291 -11.01 10.29 -12.36
CA MET A 291 -9.68 10.85 -12.10
C MET A 291 -8.86 9.86 -11.26
N ASN A 292 -7.56 9.76 -11.52
CA ASN A 292 -6.62 9.14 -10.59
C ASN A 292 -5.68 10.23 -10.07
N THR A 293 -5.55 10.38 -8.75
CA THR A 293 -4.73 11.47 -8.17
C THR A 293 -3.24 11.30 -8.44
N GLY A 294 -2.80 10.06 -8.67
CA GLY A 294 -1.41 9.66 -8.57
C GLY A 294 -0.84 9.91 -7.18
N ASN A 295 0.49 9.87 -7.12
CA ASN A 295 1.25 10.03 -5.90
C ASN A 295 1.29 11.46 -5.35
N THR A 296 0.92 12.46 -6.16
CA THR A 296 1.07 13.89 -5.80
C THR A 296 0.57 14.26 -4.40
N PRO A 297 -0.68 13.94 -3.98
CA PRO A 297 -1.14 14.31 -2.65
C PRO A 297 -0.36 13.60 -1.53
N PHE A 298 0.10 12.36 -1.73
CA PHE A 298 0.89 11.61 -0.75
C PHE A 298 2.33 12.12 -0.63
N ALA A 299 2.93 12.58 -1.73
CA ALA A 299 4.25 13.20 -1.72
C ALA A 299 4.29 14.54 -0.97
N GLN A 300 3.15 15.24 -0.91
CA GLN A 300 3.05 16.55 -0.28
C GLN A 300 2.83 16.48 1.23
N LYS A 301 2.14 15.44 1.71
CA LYS A 301 1.65 15.40 3.10
C LYS A 301 1.24 13.99 3.55
N PRO A 302 1.15 13.76 4.87
CA PRO A 302 0.55 12.55 5.40
C PRO A 302 -0.93 12.43 5.03
N ILE A 303 -1.32 11.24 4.56
CA ILE A 303 -2.71 10.88 4.23
C ILE A 303 -3.05 9.58 4.96
N TYR A 304 -4.17 9.60 5.68
CA TYR A 304 -4.64 8.44 6.42
C TYR A 304 -5.79 7.74 5.68
N ILE A 305 -5.71 6.42 5.59
CA ILE A 305 -6.72 5.54 5.03
C ILE A 305 -7.43 4.83 6.17
N SER A 306 -8.67 5.22 6.42
CA SER A 306 -9.54 4.57 7.40
C SER A 306 -10.25 3.38 6.77
N TYR A 307 -10.29 2.24 7.47
CA TYR A 307 -11.15 1.10 7.10
C TYR A 307 -12.60 1.27 7.60
N THR A 308 -12.95 2.44 8.14
CA THR A 308 -14.31 2.77 8.59
C THR A 308 -14.96 3.81 7.66
N PRO A 309 -16.24 3.63 7.26
CA PRO A 309 -17.07 2.42 7.44
C PRO A 309 -16.55 1.22 6.65
N ASN A 310 -16.84 0.00 7.10
CA ASN A 310 -16.37 -1.23 6.45
C ASN A 310 -16.81 -1.30 4.96
N GLY A 311 -15.89 -1.65 4.07
CA GLY A 311 -16.11 -1.75 2.62
C GLY A 311 -16.26 -0.41 1.89
N VAL A 312 -16.14 0.72 2.61
CA VAL A 312 -16.21 2.08 2.02
C VAL A 312 -14.95 2.84 2.36
N GLY A 313 -14.58 2.85 3.64
CA GLY A 313 -13.45 3.59 4.16
C GLY A 313 -13.63 5.11 4.12
N THR A 314 -12.60 5.80 4.59
CA THR A 314 -12.51 7.26 4.56
C THR A 314 -11.06 7.64 4.28
N THR A 315 -10.85 8.52 3.31
CA THR A 315 -9.54 9.13 3.08
C THR A 315 -9.45 10.41 3.91
N VAL A 316 -8.40 10.55 4.70
CA VAL A 316 -8.24 11.67 5.62
C VAL A 316 -6.99 12.45 5.25
N PHE A 317 -7.19 13.71 4.87
CA PHE A 317 -6.13 14.63 4.46
C PHE A 317 -5.70 15.50 5.63
N THR A 318 -4.39 15.74 5.75
CA THR A 318 -3.89 16.86 6.55
C THR A 318 -4.16 18.17 5.80
N PRO A 319 -4.71 19.23 6.43
CA PRO A 319 -4.94 20.51 5.77
C PRO A 319 -3.71 21.10 5.08
N PRO A 320 -3.87 21.88 4.00
CA PRO A 320 -2.78 22.67 3.42
C PRO A 320 -2.23 23.67 4.46
N THR A 321 -0.90 23.79 4.52
CA THR A 321 -0.20 24.83 5.29
C THR A 321 -0.11 26.13 4.53
#